data_AF-A0A8B8JJP9-F1
#
_entry.id   AF-A0A8B8JJP9-F1
#
_cell.length_a   1.000
_cell.length_b   1.000
_cell.length_c   1.000
_cell.angle_alpha   90.00
_cell.angle_beta   90.00
_cell.angle_gamma   90.00
#
_symmetry.space_group_name_H-M   'P 1'
#
loop_
_entity.id
_entity.type
_entity.pdbx_description
1 polymer ?
#
loop_
_entity_poly.entity_id
_entity_poly.type
_entity_poly.pdbx_seq_one_letter_code
_entity_poly.pdbx_strand_id
1 'polypeptide(L)'
;MGKKSKGSRKGKKAWRANISTQDIEDFFEKSTKDALSGGSLQTLPSDSLFFEDKSKDIAVKKKIEKHREKVLRCDSILLKNQFVKPVPSSILKKCSKIRNVVSKIKEVNQDDDKADSAMFDLWSDKDGDTNKLKKVSKPALIPAVEVDPPGCSFNPSHESHQDMLASAVAEEMQKIYKNELGPEPVPLTVPGEAIAEEDMYFLDVDGGSDDDESLLENEGENEEAASEKRPIKTKRVTRVELNKRARWKEQLKKEEETKKIVELSKEIDSIPEIIEEIEQEDEEKKRRHLRRQVAKQEMLKTRPPRLGKYKFEPGPVQVLLSEEITGSIRKLKGCCTLIKDRYKSLEKRGLIVPNGKRRN
;
A
#
# COMPACT_ATOMS: atom_id res chain seq x y z
N MET A 1 -10.92 -42.05 27.21
CA MET A 1 -10.92 -42.24 28.68
C MET A 1 -11.64 -43.55 29.00
N GLY A 2 -10.89 -44.61 29.26
CA GLY A 2 -11.45 -45.92 29.61
C GLY A 2 -12.09 -45.90 31.01
N LYS A 3 -13.20 -46.61 31.20
CA LYS A 3 -13.84 -46.75 32.50
C LYS A 3 -12.87 -47.52 33.42
N LYS A 4 -12.43 -46.89 34.53
CA LYS A 4 -11.59 -47.55 35.56
C LYS A 4 -12.32 -48.82 36.04
N SER A 5 -11.62 -49.97 36.03
CA SER A 5 -12.19 -51.23 36.48
C SER A 5 -12.61 -51.12 37.95
N LYS A 6 -13.85 -51.47 38.27
CA LYS A 6 -14.33 -51.43 39.66
C LYS A 6 -13.75 -52.64 40.40
N GLY A 7 -12.76 -52.41 41.26
CA GLY A 7 -12.23 -53.44 42.15
C GLY A 7 -13.30 -54.03 43.07
N SER A 8 -13.22 -55.33 43.34
CA SER A 8 -14.19 -56.05 44.19
C SER A 8 -14.21 -55.48 45.61
N ARG A 9 -15.41 -55.34 46.18
CA ARG A 9 -15.65 -54.80 47.53
C ARG A 9 -16.10 -55.88 48.52
N LYS A 10 -15.81 -57.15 48.22
CA LYS A 10 -16.22 -58.27 49.07
C LYS A 10 -15.21 -58.44 50.22
N GLY A 11 -15.65 -58.07 51.43
CA GLY A 11 -14.88 -58.21 52.68
C GLY A 11 -14.23 -56.90 53.18
N LYS A 12 -14.03 -56.80 54.50
CA LYS A 12 -13.55 -55.57 55.17
C LYS A 12 -12.18 -55.08 54.67
N LYS A 13 -11.27 -56.00 54.33
CA LYS A 13 -9.92 -55.67 53.85
C LYS A 13 -9.94 -55.04 52.45
N ALA A 14 -10.76 -55.59 51.54
CA ALA A 14 -10.95 -55.04 50.20
C ALA A 14 -11.69 -53.69 50.23
N TRP A 15 -12.59 -53.49 51.20
CA TRP A 15 -13.27 -52.22 51.38
C TRP A 15 -12.31 -51.09 51.73
N ARG A 16 -11.38 -51.31 52.67
CA ARG A 16 -10.39 -50.29 53.07
C ARG A 16 -9.41 -49.92 51.95
N ALA A 17 -9.02 -50.88 51.11
CA ALA A 17 -8.07 -50.63 50.02
C ALA A 17 -8.70 -49.97 48.78
N ASN A 18 -10.00 -50.15 48.56
CA ASN A 18 -10.70 -49.71 47.34
C ASN A 18 -11.65 -48.52 47.57
N ILE A 19 -11.59 -47.87 48.74
CA ILE A 19 -12.22 -46.57 48.98
C ILE A 19 -11.20 -45.52 48.57
N SER A 20 -11.57 -44.67 47.62
CA SER A 20 -10.70 -43.60 47.15
C SER A 20 -10.60 -42.52 48.22
N THR A 21 -9.38 -42.25 48.70
CA THR A 21 -9.06 -41.06 49.52
C THR A 21 -8.71 -39.85 48.67
N GLN A 22 -8.71 -40.00 47.34
CA GLN A 22 -8.29 -38.96 46.39
C GLN A 22 -9.09 -37.68 46.54
N ASP A 23 -10.40 -37.76 46.82
CA ASP A 23 -11.22 -36.56 47.00
C ASP A 23 -10.82 -35.75 48.24
N ILE A 24 -10.32 -36.43 49.27
CA ILE A 24 -9.84 -35.80 50.52
C ILE A 24 -8.45 -35.20 50.30
N GLU A 25 -7.56 -35.95 49.64
CA GLU A 25 -6.21 -35.49 49.27
C GLU A 25 -6.28 -34.28 48.33
N ASP A 26 -7.13 -34.33 47.30
CA ASP A 26 -7.38 -33.23 46.35
C ASP A 26 -7.92 -31.98 47.07
N PHE A 27 -8.75 -32.15 48.11
CA PHE A 27 -9.24 -31.04 48.91
C PHE A 27 -8.10 -30.39 49.71
N PHE A 28 -7.25 -31.18 50.37
CA PHE A 28 -6.09 -30.65 51.09
C PHE A 28 -5.08 -29.99 50.16
N GLU A 29 -4.80 -30.58 49.00
CA GLU A 29 -3.94 -29.99 47.98
C GLU A 29 -4.48 -28.66 47.44
N LYS A 30 -5.78 -28.57 47.18
CA LYS A 30 -6.43 -27.31 46.77
C LYS A 30 -6.37 -26.28 47.89
N SER A 31 -6.64 -26.68 49.14
CA SER A 31 -6.58 -25.77 50.29
C SER A 31 -5.17 -25.22 50.54
N THR A 32 -4.13 -26.04 50.34
CA THR A 32 -2.74 -25.62 50.48
C THR A 32 -2.29 -24.73 49.33
N LYS A 33 -2.69 -25.04 48.09
CA LYS A 33 -2.45 -24.17 46.92
C LYS A 33 -3.15 -22.82 47.07
N ASP A 34 -4.40 -22.82 47.51
CA ASP A 34 -5.18 -21.60 47.76
C ASP A 34 -4.53 -20.77 48.87
N ALA A 35 -4.04 -21.39 49.95
CA ALA A 35 -3.33 -20.68 51.02
C ALA A 35 -2.00 -20.04 50.55
N LEU A 36 -1.27 -20.71 49.66
CA LEU A 36 -0.04 -20.17 49.06
C LEU A 36 -0.31 -19.07 48.02
N SER A 37 -1.43 -19.15 47.29
CA SER A 37 -1.77 -18.22 46.20
C SER A 37 -2.60 -17.01 46.65
N GLY A 38 -2.82 -16.84 47.96
CA GLY A 38 -3.49 -15.65 48.52
C GLY A 38 -4.99 -15.79 48.82
N GLY A 39 -5.52 -17.02 48.86
CA GLY A 39 -6.90 -17.34 49.23
C GLY A 39 -7.70 -18.05 48.13
N SER A 40 -8.87 -18.58 48.49
CA SER A 40 -9.74 -19.27 47.53
C SER A 40 -10.52 -18.26 46.68
N LEU A 41 -10.42 -18.37 45.36
CA LEU A 41 -11.12 -17.48 44.42
C LEU A 41 -12.65 -17.55 44.54
N GLN A 42 -13.20 -18.62 45.13
CA GLN A 42 -14.64 -18.81 45.28
C GLN A 42 -15.26 -17.90 46.36
N THR A 43 -14.48 -17.39 47.30
CA THR A 43 -14.98 -16.55 48.40
C THR A 43 -14.94 -15.06 48.07
N LEU A 44 -14.18 -14.66 47.04
CA LEU A 44 -14.07 -13.26 46.61
C LEU A 44 -15.30 -12.84 45.80
N PRO A 45 -15.81 -11.60 45.99
CA PRO A 45 -16.89 -11.08 45.17
C PRO A 45 -16.44 -10.93 43.70
N SER A 46 -17.35 -11.20 42.77
CA SER A 46 -17.11 -11.13 41.32
C SER A 46 -16.49 -9.81 40.88
N ASP A 47 -16.89 -8.71 41.52
CA ASP A 47 -16.49 -7.34 41.18
C ASP A 47 -15.01 -7.06 41.50
N SER A 48 -14.39 -7.86 42.38
CA SER A 48 -12.95 -7.79 42.66
C SER A 48 -12.13 -8.72 41.77
N LEU A 49 -12.75 -9.76 41.20
CA LEU A 49 -12.09 -10.74 40.34
C LEU A 49 -12.04 -10.26 38.88
N PHE A 50 -13.07 -9.54 38.45
CA PHE A 50 -13.22 -9.10 37.07
C PHE A 50 -13.37 -7.59 37.00
N PHE A 51 -12.46 -6.94 36.27
CA PHE A 51 -12.58 -5.54 35.91
C PHE A 51 -12.96 -5.44 34.42
N GLU A 52 -14.06 -4.75 34.13
CA GLU A 52 -14.41 -4.40 32.75
C GLU A 52 -13.54 -3.23 32.29
N ASP A 53 -12.43 -3.53 31.62
CA ASP A 53 -11.63 -2.50 30.99
C ASP A 53 -12.36 -1.94 29.76
N LYS A 54 -12.90 -0.72 29.92
CA LYS A 54 -13.59 0.04 28.87
C LYS A 54 -12.63 0.94 28.08
N SER A 55 -11.34 0.91 28.39
CA SER A 55 -10.34 1.66 27.64
C SER A 55 -10.25 1.12 26.21
N LYS A 56 -10.31 2.03 25.22
CA LYS A 56 -10.20 1.66 23.80
C LYS A 56 -8.74 1.67 23.42
N ASP A 57 -8.06 0.54 23.60
CA ASP A 57 -6.70 0.37 23.09
C ASP A 57 -6.68 0.36 21.56
N ILE A 58 -6.35 1.52 20.99
CA ILE A 58 -6.32 1.77 19.54
C ILE A 58 -5.32 0.82 18.87
N ALA A 59 -4.22 0.46 19.54
CA ALA A 59 -3.22 -0.46 19.02
C ALA A 59 -3.75 -1.89 18.87
N VAL A 60 -4.46 -2.40 19.89
CA VAL A 60 -5.07 -3.74 19.86
C VAL A 60 -6.22 -3.78 18.84
N LYS A 61 -7.04 -2.73 18.80
CA LYS A 61 -8.09 -2.58 17.78
C LYS A 61 -7.50 -2.61 16.36
N LYS A 62 -6.43 -1.85 16.10
CA LYS A 62 -5.73 -1.86 14.80
C LYS A 62 -5.15 -3.24 14.47
N LYS A 63 -4.62 -3.98 15.43
CA LYS A 63 -4.16 -5.37 15.22
C LYS A 63 -5.32 -6.28 14.83
N ILE A 64 -6.43 -6.24 15.56
CA ILE A 64 -7.63 -7.03 15.28
C ILE A 64 -8.22 -6.67 13.91
N GLU A 65 -8.29 -5.39 13.57
CA GLU A 65 -8.83 -4.90 12.29
C GLU A 65 -7.94 -5.33 11.11
N LYS A 66 -6.61 -5.24 11.23
CA LYS A 66 -5.65 -5.79 10.26
C LYS A 66 -5.78 -7.30 10.07
N HIS A 67 -6.08 -8.06 11.12
CA HIS A 67 -6.29 -9.50 11.02
C HIS A 67 -7.67 -9.86 10.46
N ARG A 68 -8.70 -9.04 10.69
CA ARG A 68 -10.04 -9.21 10.09
C ARG A 68 -10.09 -8.82 8.61
N GLU A 69 -9.26 -7.86 8.18
CA GLU A 69 -9.08 -7.50 6.77
C GLU A 69 -8.42 -8.62 5.94
N LYS A 70 -7.66 -9.51 6.59
CA LYS A 70 -7.10 -10.71 5.96
C LYS A 70 -8.18 -11.79 5.83
N VAL A 71 -9.07 -11.59 4.87
CA VAL A 71 -10.08 -12.57 4.46
C VAL A 71 -9.37 -13.79 3.86
N LEU A 72 -9.81 -15.00 4.21
CA LEU A 72 -9.28 -16.24 3.64
C LEU A 72 -9.35 -16.20 2.11
N ARG A 73 -8.37 -16.80 1.44
CA ARG A 73 -8.26 -16.78 -0.04
C ARG A 73 -9.56 -17.25 -0.72
N CYS A 74 -10.20 -18.30 -0.20
CA CYS A 74 -11.48 -18.81 -0.70
C CYS A 74 -12.61 -17.78 -0.58
N ASP A 75 -12.72 -17.11 0.55
CA ASP A 75 -13.76 -16.09 0.78
C ASP A 75 -13.47 -14.81 -0.01
N SER A 76 -12.19 -14.47 -0.21
CA SER A 76 -11.76 -13.33 -1.03
C SER A 76 -12.16 -13.46 -2.51
N ILE A 77 -12.28 -14.70 -3.00
CA ILE A 77 -12.72 -15.00 -4.38
C ILE A 77 -14.24 -14.82 -4.52
N LEU A 78 -14.99 -14.98 -3.43
CA LEU A 78 -16.45 -14.81 -3.41
C LEU A 78 -16.87 -13.34 -3.23
N LEU A 79 -15.99 -12.50 -2.69
CA LEU A 79 -16.24 -11.07 -2.58
C LEU A 79 -16.25 -10.40 -3.97
N LYS A 80 -17.17 -9.45 -4.16
CA LYS A 80 -17.27 -8.71 -5.41
C LYS A 80 -16.00 -7.89 -5.64
N ASN A 81 -15.33 -8.13 -6.75
CA ASN A 81 -14.17 -7.35 -7.18
C ASN A 81 -14.57 -5.87 -7.37
N GLN A 82 -14.06 -4.99 -6.51
CA GLN A 82 -14.34 -3.53 -6.57
C GLN A 82 -13.90 -2.90 -7.90
N PHE A 83 -12.92 -3.49 -8.58
CA PHE A 83 -12.40 -3.02 -9.86
C PHE A 83 -13.22 -3.45 -11.07
N VAL A 84 -14.21 -4.35 -10.90
CA VAL A 84 -15.03 -4.84 -12.01
C VAL A 84 -16.46 -4.30 -11.82
N LYS A 85 -16.85 -3.35 -12.67
CA LYS A 85 -18.24 -2.89 -12.72
C LYS A 85 -19.11 -4.02 -13.27
N PRO A 86 -20.22 -4.41 -12.60
CA PRO A 86 -21.09 -5.47 -13.09
C PRO A 86 -21.69 -5.07 -14.44
N VAL A 87 -21.56 -5.94 -15.43
CA VAL A 87 -22.18 -5.75 -16.74
C VAL A 87 -23.69 -6.00 -16.57
N PRO A 88 -24.57 -5.05 -16.94
CA PRO A 88 -26.01 -5.29 -16.90
C PRO A 88 -26.35 -6.44 -17.84
N SER A 89 -26.97 -7.49 -17.34
CA SER A 89 -27.42 -8.60 -18.18
C SER A 89 -28.44 -8.10 -19.20
N SER A 90 -28.26 -8.49 -20.47
CA SER A 90 -29.16 -8.15 -21.58
C SER A 90 -30.60 -8.66 -21.41
N ILE A 91 -30.80 -9.56 -20.45
CA ILE A 91 -32.12 -10.07 -20.09
C ILE A 91 -32.66 -9.18 -18.97
N LEU A 92 -33.37 -8.12 -19.39
CA LEU A 92 -34.28 -7.40 -18.52
C LEU A 92 -35.36 -8.40 -18.08
N LYS A 93 -35.23 -8.99 -16.88
CA LYS A 93 -36.38 -9.59 -16.21
C LYS A 93 -37.35 -8.43 -15.91
N LYS A 94 -38.26 -8.18 -16.86
CA LYS A 94 -39.44 -7.35 -16.65
C LYS A 94 -40.25 -8.02 -15.53
N CYS A 95 -40.02 -7.62 -14.28
CA CYS A 95 -41.00 -7.83 -13.23
C CYS A 95 -42.18 -6.90 -13.56
N SER A 96 -43.19 -7.46 -14.20
CA SER A 96 -44.49 -6.86 -14.42
C SER A 96 -45.13 -6.53 -13.08
N LYS A 97 -45.06 -5.27 -12.67
CA LYS A 97 -46.07 -4.71 -11.77
C LYS A 97 -47.06 -3.93 -12.63
N ILE A 98 -48.17 -4.61 -12.92
CA ILE A 98 -49.39 -4.02 -13.46
C ILE A 98 -49.92 -3.02 -12.42
N ARG A 99 -50.24 -1.79 -12.86
CA ARG A 99 -51.40 -1.00 -12.42
C ARG A 99 -51.63 0.19 -13.35
N ASN A 100 -52.56 -0.06 -14.26
CA ASN A 100 -53.47 0.80 -15.01
C ASN A 100 -53.48 2.30 -14.67
N VAL A 101 -53.27 3.14 -15.70
CA VAL A 101 -54.03 4.38 -15.90
C VAL A 101 -54.26 4.56 -17.41
N VAL A 102 -55.54 4.64 -17.77
CA VAL A 102 -56.06 4.90 -19.11
C VAL A 102 -55.97 6.40 -19.39
N SER A 103 -55.49 6.79 -20.58
CA SER A 103 -55.97 8.02 -21.25
C SER A 103 -55.81 7.92 -22.77
N LYS A 104 -56.97 7.70 -23.42
CA LYS A 104 -57.45 8.25 -24.70
C LYS A 104 -56.42 8.66 -25.76
N ILE A 105 -56.38 7.89 -26.86
CA ILE A 105 -55.88 8.34 -28.17
C ILE A 105 -57.10 8.61 -29.06
N LYS A 106 -57.11 9.81 -29.64
CA LYS A 106 -58.02 10.27 -30.69
C LYS A 106 -57.64 9.64 -32.03
N GLU A 107 -58.66 9.22 -32.78
CA GLU A 107 -58.61 8.90 -34.20
C GLU A 107 -58.15 10.11 -35.03
N VAL A 108 -57.32 9.90 -36.07
CA VAL A 108 -57.42 10.54 -37.39
C VAL A 108 -56.76 9.62 -38.44
N ASN A 109 -57.61 9.05 -39.29
CA ASN A 109 -57.59 8.83 -40.74
C ASN A 109 -56.35 8.34 -41.52
N GLN A 110 -56.71 7.51 -42.50
CA GLN A 110 -55.95 6.95 -43.60
C GLN A 110 -55.42 8.06 -44.53
N ASP A 111 -54.28 7.82 -45.20
CA ASP A 111 -54.27 7.53 -46.64
C ASP A 111 -52.84 7.44 -47.20
N ASP A 112 -52.73 6.55 -48.19
CA ASP A 112 -51.84 6.54 -49.36
C ASP A 112 -50.44 5.90 -49.34
N ASP A 113 -50.35 4.93 -50.25
CA ASP A 113 -49.19 4.21 -50.75
C ASP A 113 -48.09 5.13 -51.34
N LYS A 114 -46.85 4.87 -50.93
CA LYS A 114 -45.71 4.79 -51.88
C LYS A 114 -44.50 4.14 -51.23
N ALA A 115 -44.18 2.94 -51.71
CA ALA A 115 -42.91 2.29 -51.47
C ALA A 115 -41.84 2.99 -52.31
N ASP A 116 -41.35 4.14 -51.84
CA ASP A 116 -40.11 4.71 -52.36
C ASP A 116 -38.97 3.97 -51.67
N SER A 117 -38.21 3.20 -52.46
CA SER A 117 -36.96 2.55 -52.06
C SER A 117 -35.89 3.61 -51.79
N ALA A 118 -36.05 4.37 -50.70
CA ALA A 118 -35.04 5.30 -50.24
C ALA A 118 -33.82 4.46 -49.82
N MET A 119 -32.76 4.55 -50.63
CA MET A 119 -31.43 4.06 -50.26
C MET A 119 -31.07 4.70 -48.92
N PHE A 120 -31.14 3.92 -47.84
CA PHE A 120 -30.80 4.38 -46.50
C PHE A 120 -29.30 4.67 -46.51
N ASP A 121 -28.92 5.94 -46.50
CA ASP A 121 -27.53 6.35 -46.45
C ASP A 121 -26.97 6.03 -45.06
N LEU A 122 -26.34 4.86 -44.97
CA LEU A 122 -25.73 4.31 -43.75
C LEU A 122 -24.64 5.22 -43.17
N TRP A 123 -24.18 6.22 -43.92
CA TRP A 123 -23.09 7.13 -43.55
C TRP A 123 -23.52 8.60 -43.43
N SER A 124 -24.80 8.92 -43.62
CA SER A 124 -25.30 10.27 -43.37
C SER A 124 -25.37 10.53 -41.87
N ASP A 125 -24.47 11.38 -41.36
CA ASP A 125 -24.54 12.02 -40.03
C ASP A 125 -25.71 13.03 -39.99
N LYS A 126 -26.94 12.59 -40.28
CA LYS A 126 -28.15 13.37 -39.98
C LYS A 126 -28.73 12.85 -38.68
N ASP A 127 -28.63 13.69 -37.65
CA ASP A 127 -29.06 13.52 -36.26
C ASP A 127 -30.58 13.36 -36.09
N GLY A 128 -31.19 12.47 -36.84
CA GLY A 128 -32.64 12.32 -36.92
C GLY A 128 -33.06 10.87 -36.98
N ASP A 129 -32.57 10.02 -36.06
CA ASP A 129 -33.34 8.85 -35.64
C ASP A 129 -32.89 8.29 -34.29
N THR A 130 -33.86 8.11 -33.40
CA THR A 130 -33.73 7.81 -31.96
C THR A 130 -33.26 6.40 -31.61
N ASN A 131 -32.55 5.72 -32.51
CA ASN A 131 -31.88 4.47 -32.19
C ASN A 131 -30.57 4.77 -31.46
N LYS A 132 -30.65 4.82 -30.13
CA LYS A 132 -29.51 4.95 -29.21
C LYS A 132 -28.52 3.79 -29.38
N LEU A 133 -27.72 3.81 -30.46
CA LEU A 133 -26.56 2.96 -30.62
C LEU A 133 -25.65 3.24 -29.42
N LYS A 134 -25.50 2.25 -28.55
CA LYS A 134 -24.64 2.35 -27.37
C LYS A 134 -23.23 2.65 -27.86
N LYS A 135 -22.79 3.91 -27.73
CA LYS A 135 -21.41 4.31 -27.98
C LYS A 135 -20.50 3.45 -27.11
N VAL A 136 -19.82 2.48 -27.71
CA VAL A 136 -18.87 1.62 -27.01
C VAL A 136 -17.70 2.50 -26.59
N SER A 137 -17.45 2.59 -25.29
CA SER A 137 -16.29 3.33 -24.77
C SER A 137 -15.02 2.70 -25.33
N LYS A 138 -14.16 3.52 -25.96
CA LYS A 138 -12.88 3.04 -26.49
C LYS A 138 -12.04 2.44 -25.35
N PRO A 139 -11.48 1.23 -25.51
CA PRO A 139 -10.76 0.54 -24.43
C PRO A 139 -9.41 1.20 -24.08
N ALA A 140 -8.84 2.02 -24.97
CA ALA A 140 -7.57 2.70 -24.78
C ALA A 140 -7.68 4.20 -25.14
N LEU A 141 -6.86 5.02 -24.49
CA LEU A 141 -6.76 6.47 -24.78
C LEU A 141 -6.04 6.74 -26.11
N ILE A 142 -5.11 5.85 -26.47
CA ILE A 142 -4.28 5.93 -27.68
C ILE A 142 -5.10 5.49 -28.90
N PRO A 143 -5.01 6.21 -30.05
CA PRO A 143 -5.71 5.82 -31.27
C PRO A 143 -5.29 4.44 -31.78
N ALA A 144 -6.19 3.75 -32.48
CA ALA A 144 -5.93 2.41 -33.02
C ALA A 144 -4.86 2.40 -34.12
N VAL A 145 -4.81 3.47 -34.91
CA VAL A 145 -3.84 3.69 -35.97
C VAL A 145 -3.20 5.03 -35.69
N GLU A 146 -1.87 5.02 -35.55
CA GLU A 146 -1.08 6.23 -35.41
C GLU A 146 -0.71 6.71 -36.81
N VAL A 147 -0.77 8.02 -37.01
CA VAL A 147 -0.38 8.64 -38.28
C VAL A 147 1.08 9.00 -38.15
N ASP A 148 1.91 8.46 -39.05
CA ASP A 148 3.32 8.77 -39.08
C ASP A 148 3.56 10.24 -39.49
N PRO A 149 4.63 10.86 -38.99
CA PRO A 149 4.98 12.23 -39.34
C PRO A 149 5.39 12.35 -40.83
N PRO A 150 5.25 13.55 -41.44
CA PRO A 150 5.45 13.75 -42.88
C PRO A 150 6.87 13.42 -43.36
N GLY A 151 7.87 13.52 -42.49
CA GLY A 151 9.27 13.16 -42.78
C GLY A 151 9.51 11.68 -43.07
N CYS A 152 8.58 10.79 -42.68
CA CYS A 152 8.63 9.36 -42.99
C CYS A 152 8.01 9.02 -44.36
N SER A 153 7.44 10.01 -45.05
CA SER A 153 6.85 9.78 -46.37
C SER A 153 7.91 9.40 -47.40
N PHE A 154 7.46 8.87 -48.53
CA PHE A 154 8.36 8.45 -49.62
C PHE A 154 9.13 9.63 -50.24
N ASN A 155 8.50 10.79 -50.31
CA ASN A 155 9.07 12.01 -50.89
C ASN A 155 8.81 13.20 -49.94
N PRO A 156 9.50 13.24 -48.78
CA PRO A 156 9.29 14.26 -47.76
C PRO A 156 9.90 15.60 -48.18
N SER A 157 9.44 16.70 -47.57
CA SER A 157 10.19 17.96 -47.67
C SER A 157 11.52 17.82 -46.93
N HIS A 158 12.56 18.50 -47.41
CA HIS A 158 13.90 18.40 -46.82
C HIS A 158 13.91 18.70 -45.32
N GLU A 159 13.20 19.74 -44.87
CA GLU A 159 13.09 20.09 -43.45
C GLU A 159 12.45 18.95 -42.64
N SER A 160 11.29 18.46 -43.07
CA SER A 160 10.58 17.39 -42.36
C SER A 160 11.39 16.08 -42.31
N HIS A 161 12.17 15.82 -43.35
CA HIS A 161 13.07 14.66 -43.42
C HIS A 161 14.22 14.77 -42.43
N GLN A 162 14.87 15.93 -42.38
CA GLN A 162 15.97 16.19 -41.44
C GLN A 162 15.49 16.14 -39.99
N ASP A 163 14.33 16.71 -39.68
CA ASP A 163 13.73 16.64 -38.35
C ASP A 163 13.51 15.19 -37.90
N MET A 164 13.03 14.36 -38.82
CA MET A 164 12.76 12.96 -38.55
C MET A 164 14.05 12.14 -38.41
N LEU A 165 15.04 12.37 -39.27
CA LEU A 165 16.36 11.78 -39.13
C LEU A 165 17.01 12.18 -37.81
N ALA A 166 16.92 13.46 -37.43
CA ALA A 166 17.44 13.95 -36.15
C ALA A 166 16.78 13.24 -34.96
N SER A 167 15.46 13.03 -35.02
CA SER A 167 14.75 12.26 -33.99
C SER A 167 15.23 10.82 -33.88
N ALA A 168 15.43 10.13 -35.02
CA ALA A 168 15.92 8.75 -35.05
C ALA A 168 17.37 8.64 -34.55
N VAL A 169 18.24 9.57 -34.96
CA VAL A 169 19.62 9.65 -34.48
C VAL A 169 19.65 9.90 -32.97
N ALA A 170 18.80 10.79 -32.45
CA ALA A 170 18.72 11.04 -31.01
C ALA A 170 18.33 9.79 -30.21
N GLU A 171 17.38 8.97 -30.71
CA GLU A 171 17.01 7.71 -30.07
C GLU A 171 18.17 6.69 -30.03
N GLU A 172 18.92 6.55 -31.12
CA GLU A 172 20.09 5.67 -31.17
C GLU A 172 21.22 6.17 -30.26
N MET A 173 21.54 7.48 -30.29
CA MET A 173 22.51 8.08 -29.39
C MET A 173 22.14 7.89 -27.92
N GLN A 174 20.85 8.00 -27.57
CA GLN A 174 20.39 7.71 -26.21
C GLN A 174 20.62 6.25 -25.80
N LYS A 175 20.54 5.29 -26.73
CA LYS A 175 20.86 3.88 -26.44
C LYS A 175 22.37 3.72 -26.22
N ILE A 176 23.18 4.37 -27.04
CA ILE A 176 24.64 4.38 -26.90
C ILE A 176 25.03 4.96 -25.54
N TYR A 177 24.56 6.16 -25.20
CA TYR A 177 24.86 6.80 -23.91
C TYR A 177 24.38 5.99 -22.71
N LYS A 178 23.25 5.30 -22.80
CA LYS A 178 22.79 4.41 -21.71
C LYS A 178 23.71 3.22 -21.51
N ASN A 179 24.34 2.72 -22.57
CA ASN A 179 25.28 1.62 -22.49
C ASN A 179 26.65 2.08 -21.98
N GLU A 180 27.12 3.25 -22.43
CA GLU A 180 28.44 3.80 -22.08
C GLU A 180 28.47 4.41 -20.68
N LEU A 181 27.45 5.18 -20.32
CA LEU A 181 27.35 5.86 -19.01
C LEU A 181 26.66 4.99 -17.95
N GLY A 182 26.08 3.86 -18.37
CA GLY A 182 25.40 2.93 -17.49
C GLY A 182 26.39 2.25 -16.54
N PRO A 183 25.98 1.91 -15.31
CA PRO A 183 26.82 1.10 -14.44
C PRO A 183 27.08 -0.24 -15.14
N GLU A 184 28.33 -0.69 -15.12
CA GLU A 184 28.68 -2.02 -15.62
C GLU A 184 27.86 -3.07 -14.85
N PRO A 185 27.36 -4.11 -15.54
CA PRO A 185 26.61 -5.15 -14.86
C PRO A 185 27.52 -5.82 -13.83
N VAL A 186 27.03 -5.93 -12.59
CA VAL A 186 27.76 -6.62 -11.52
C VAL A 186 28.16 -8.01 -12.02
N PRO A 187 29.45 -8.37 -12.01
CA PRO A 187 29.89 -9.67 -12.49
C PRO A 187 29.20 -10.77 -11.67
N LEU A 188 28.75 -11.83 -12.34
CA LEU A 188 28.05 -12.96 -11.71
C LEU A 188 28.89 -13.65 -10.64
N THR A 189 30.21 -13.61 -10.80
CA THR A 189 31.20 -14.14 -9.87
C THR A 189 32.26 -13.08 -9.67
N VAL A 190 32.28 -12.46 -8.48
CA VAL A 190 33.46 -11.76 -7.98
C VAL A 190 34.37 -12.83 -7.39
N PRO A 191 35.62 -13.00 -7.86
CA PRO A 191 36.56 -13.85 -7.15
C PRO A 191 36.79 -13.22 -5.77
N GLY A 192 36.16 -13.79 -4.74
CA GLY A 192 36.36 -13.33 -3.37
C GLY A 192 37.73 -13.78 -2.87
N GLU A 193 38.52 -12.85 -2.37
CA GLU A 193 39.51 -13.19 -1.35
C GLU A 193 38.75 -13.73 -0.13
N ALA A 194 39.32 -14.73 0.56
CA ALA A 194 38.73 -15.25 1.78
C ALA A 194 38.71 -14.11 2.81
N ILE A 195 37.52 -13.58 3.11
CA ILE A 195 37.33 -12.58 4.15
C ILE A 195 37.84 -13.21 5.45
N ALA A 196 38.86 -12.59 6.06
CA ALA A 196 39.41 -13.06 7.33
C ALA A 196 38.30 -13.05 8.39
N GLU A 197 38.32 -14.01 9.32
CA GLU A 197 37.27 -14.19 10.33
C GLU A 197 37.00 -12.91 11.14
N GLU A 198 38.00 -12.03 11.27
CA GLU A 198 37.94 -10.73 11.95
C GLU A 198 37.03 -9.70 11.27
N ASP A 199 36.97 -9.69 9.93
CA ASP A 199 36.12 -8.75 9.15
C ASP A 199 34.66 -9.18 9.14
N MET A 200 34.38 -10.46 9.40
CA MET A 200 33.02 -11.00 9.53
C MET A 200 32.31 -10.41 10.77
N TYR A 201 33.05 -10.17 11.86
CA TYR A 201 32.50 -9.61 13.10
C TYR A 201 32.11 -8.13 12.99
N PHE A 202 32.69 -7.38 12.06
CA PHE A 202 32.33 -5.97 11.85
C PHE A 202 31.04 -5.79 11.04
N LEU A 203 30.67 -6.76 10.20
CA LEU A 203 29.50 -6.66 9.32
C LEU A 203 28.17 -6.97 10.03
N ASP A 204 28.22 -7.74 11.12
CA ASP A 204 27.05 -8.18 11.87
C ASP A 204 26.56 -7.14 12.93
N VAL A 205 27.29 -6.05 13.14
CA VAL A 205 26.99 -5.05 14.19
C VAL A 205 25.97 -3.98 13.75
N ASP A 206 25.80 -3.73 12.44
CA ASP A 206 24.94 -2.63 11.95
C ASP A 206 23.50 -3.07 11.58
N GLY A 207 23.15 -4.34 11.81
CA GLY A 207 21.84 -4.92 11.48
C GLY A 207 20.87 -5.07 12.66
N GLY A 208 21.28 -4.70 13.88
CA GLY A 208 20.55 -4.96 15.12
C GLY A 208 20.08 -3.68 15.80
N SER A 209 18.80 -3.35 15.60
CA SER A 209 17.91 -2.73 16.60
C SER A 209 18.56 -1.83 17.66
N ASP A 210 18.61 -0.54 17.38
CA ASP A 210 18.78 0.52 18.36
C ASP A 210 17.53 0.61 19.26
N ASP A 211 17.45 -0.27 20.27
CA ASP A 211 16.55 -0.15 21.43
C ASP A 211 17.12 -0.99 22.58
N ASP A 212 18.25 -0.56 23.15
CA ASP A 212 18.61 -0.88 24.54
C ASP A 212 19.56 0.19 25.13
N GLU A 213 19.06 1.43 25.22
CA GLU A 213 19.67 2.47 26.05
C GLU A 213 19.10 2.38 27.47
N SER A 214 19.65 1.47 28.29
CA SER A 214 19.76 1.70 29.74
C SER A 214 20.63 0.65 30.47
N LEU A 215 21.94 0.83 30.52
CA LEU A 215 22.69 0.53 31.75
C LEU A 215 24.04 1.25 31.78
N LEU A 216 24.01 2.51 32.20
CA LEU A 216 25.20 3.21 32.68
C LEU A 216 25.54 2.69 34.09
N GLU A 217 26.43 1.70 34.17
CA GLU A 217 27.30 1.53 35.35
C GLU A 217 28.71 1.93 34.94
N ASN A 218 28.99 3.22 35.10
CA ASN A 218 30.34 3.77 35.09
C ASN A 218 31.00 3.43 36.43
N GLU A 219 31.50 2.21 36.59
CA GLU A 219 32.49 1.88 37.61
C GLU A 219 33.88 2.27 37.10
N GLY A 220 34.25 3.52 37.36
CA GLY A 220 35.63 3.96 37.27
C GLY A 220 36.39 3.51 38.51
N GLU A 221 37.15 2.43 38.39
CA GLU A 221 38.30 2.17 39.26
C GLU A 221 39.43 3.17 38.92
N ASN A 222 39.87 3.95 39.89
CA ASN A 222 41.30 4.13 40.11
C ASN A 222 41.60 4.46 41.58
N GLU A 223 42.71 3.90 42.04
CA GLU A 223 43.16 3.77 43.41
C GLU A 223 43.69 5.07 44.03
N GLU A 224 43.90 5.01 45.35
CA GLU A 224 44.93 5.74 46.08
C GLU A 224 44.65 7.20 46.50
N ALA A 225 43.83 7.36 47.54
CA ALA A 225 44.13 8.26 48.66
C ALA A 225 43.35 7.84 49.91
N ALA A 226 44.02 7.07 50.77
CA ALA A 226 43.60 6.87 52.15
C ALA A 226 43.59 8.23 52.87
N SER A 227 42.42 8.88 52.90
CA SER A 227 42.11 9.91 53.89
C SER A 227 40.80 9.53 54.58
N GLU A 228 40.90 9.37 55.89
CA GLU A 228 39.84 9.00 56.82
C GLU A 228 38.53 9.75 56.51
N LYS A 229 37.51 9.05 56.00
CA LYS A 229 36.12 9.57 56.01
C LYS A 229 35.63 9.58 57.46
N ARG A 230 36.00 10.63 58.20
CA ARG A 230 35.40 10.92 59.52
C ARG A 230 33.89 11.09 59.30
N PRO A 231 33.02 10.42 60.06
CA PRO A 231 31.58 10.65 59.96
C PRO A 231 31.31 12.10 60.38
N ILE A 232 30.94 12.94 59.43
CA ILE A 232 30.52 14.32 59.71
C ILE A 232 29.24 14.20 60.54
N LYS A 233 29.34 14.44 61.85
CA LYS A 233 28.17 14.47 62.75
C LYS A 233 27.15 15.45 62.17
N THR A 234 26.03 14.94 61.68
CA THR A 234 24.94 15.76 61.18
C THR A 234 24.39 16.57 62.35
N LYS A 235 24.55 17.89 62.30
CA LYS A 235 23.97 18.79 63.30
C LYS A 235 22.44 18.63 63.26
N ARG A 236 21.81 18.47 64.42
CA ARG A 236 20.34 18.40 64.51
C ARG A 236 19.75 19.71 64.01
N VAL A 237 19.04 19.65 62.89
CA VAL A 237 18.38 20.79 62.25
C VAL A 237 17.32 21.33 63.21
N THR A 238 17.34 22.64 63.45
CA THR A 238 16.39 23.30 64.35
C THR A 238 15.01 23.43 63.69
N ARG A 239 13.93 23.53 64.48
CA ARG A 239 12.55 23.71 63.96
C ARG A 239 12.41 24.94 63.04
N VAL A 240 13.22 25.98 63.28
CA VAL A 240 13.27 27.19 62.46
C VAL A 240 13.87 26.92 61.07
N GLU A 241 14.93 26.11 60.99
CA GLU A 241 15.54 25.69 59.71
C GLU A 241 14.60 24.80 58.89
N LEU A 242 13.81 23.93 59.54
CA LEU A 242 12.76 23.17 58.85
C LEU A 242 11.67 24.06 58.25
N ASN A 243 11.21 25.07 58.99
CA ASN A 243 10.22 26.03 58.49
C ASN A 243 10.77 26.91 57.35
N LYS A 244 12.05 27.28 57.40
CA LYS A 244 12.72 27.99 56.29
C LYS A 244 12.80 27.12 55.03
N ARG A 245 13.16 25.84 55.18
CA ARG A 245 13.18 24.87 54.06
C ARG A 245 11.79 24.62 53.49
N ALA A 246 10.75 24.53 54.33
CA ALA A 246 9.37 24.38 53.87
C ALA A 246 8.92 25.58 53.02
N ARG A 247 9.21 26.82 53.47
CA ARG A 247 8.90 28.04 52.71
C ARG A 247 9.63 28.12 51.37
N TRP A 248 10.92 27.78 51.34
CA TRP A 248 11.68 27.72 50.09
C TRP A 248 11.15 26.64 49.15
N LYS A 249 10.77 25.48 49.66
CA LYS A 249 10.15 24.41 48.87
C LYS A 249 8.80 24.83 48.28
N GLU A 250 7.99 25.58 49.03
CA GLU A 250 6.72 26.14 48.53
C GLU A 250 6.93 27.24 47.49
N GLN A 251 7.95 28.09 47.65
CA GLN A 251 8.33 29.09 46.66
C GLN A 251 8.79 28.43 45.35
N LEU A 252 9.68 27.44 45.45
CA LEU A 252 10.14 26.67 44.29
C LEU A 252 8.97 26.01 43.54
N LYS A 253 8.01 25.41 44.27
CA LYS A 253 6.80 24.85 43.64
C LYS A 253 5.96 25.88 42.91
N LYS A 254 5.74 27.05 43.50
CA LYS A 254 5.00 28.14 42.86
C LYS A 254 5.74 28.65 41.63
N GLU A 255 7.05 28.78 41.70
CA GLU A 255 7.89 29.15 40.55
C GLU A 255 7.78 28.10 39.43
N GLU A 256 7.84 26.81 39.76
CA GLU A 256 7.62 25.72 38.81
C GLU A 256 6.21 25.76 38.19
N GLU A 257 5.17 26.03 38.97
CA GLU A 257 3.80 26.17 38.49
C GLU A 257 3.66 27.38 37.54
N THR A 258 4.25 28.52 37.88
CA THR A 258 4.24 29.69 36.99
C THR A 258 5.01 29.45 35.71
N LYS A 259 6.14 28.74 35.75
CA LYS A 259 6.90 28.35 34.56
C LYS A 259 6.05 27.46 33.65
N LYS A 260 5.37 26.46 34.21
CA LYS A 260 4.45 25.58 33.46
C LYS A 260 3.31 26.35 32.81
N ILE A 261 2.71 27.32 33.52
CA ILE A 261 1.63 28.15 32.95
C ILE A 261 2.16 29.00 31.79
N VAL A 262 3.35 29.56 31.91
CA VAL A 262 4.00 30.35 30.85
C VAL A 262 4.42 29.47 29.66
N GLU A 263 4.83 28.23 29.89
CA GLU A 263 5.09 27.25 28.83
C GLU A 263 3.79 26.93 28.05
N LEU A 264 2.71 26.65 28.76
CA LEU A 264 1.40 26.39 28.15
C LEU A 264 0.87 27.59 27.37
N SER A 265 1.04 28.82 27.86
CA SER A 265 0.61 30.01 27.13
C SER A 265 1.40 30.18 25.82
N LYS A 266 2.73 29.91 25.84
CA LYS A 266 3.56 29.96 24.64
C LYS A 266 3.15 28.91 23.60
N GLU A 267 2.80 27.71 24.05
CA GLU A 267 2.26 26.66 23.16
C GLU A 267 0.91 27.05 22.56
N ILE A 268 0.05 27.73 23.33
CA ILE A 268 -1.24 28.23 22.84
C ILE A 268 -1.04 29.36 21.82
N ASP A 269 -0.11 30.26 22.10
CA ASP A 269 0.20 31.40 21.23
C ASP A 269 0.82 30.96 19.88
N SER A 270 1.49 29.81 19.83
CA SER A 270 2.06 29.24 18.59
C SER A 270 1.08 28.41 17.76
N ILE A 271 -0.10 28.07 18.29
CA ILE A 271 -1.16 27.35 17.54
C ILE A 271 -1.47 27.97 16.17
N PRO A 272 -1.67 29.30 16.02
CA PRO A 272 -1.92 29.88 14.70
C PRO A 272 -0.78 29.65 13.70
N GLU A 273 0.47 29.76 14.15
CA GLU A 273 1.65 29.48 13.29
C GLU A 273 1.67 28.02 12.84
N ILE A 274 1.34 27.09 13.76
CA ILE A 274 1.23 25.66 13.45
C ILE A 274 0.10 25.39 12.45
N ILE A 275 -1.05 26.08 12.57
CA ILE A 275 -2.15 25.94 11.61
C ILE A 275 -1.72 26.42 10.22
N GLU A 276 -1.06 27.57 10.13
CA GLU A 276 -0.54 28.10 8.86
C GLU A 276 0.50 27.15 8.24
N GLU A 277 1.38 26.57 9.04
CA GLU A 277 2.35 25.55 8.60
C GLU A 277 1.65 24.29 8.05
N ILE A 278 0.63 23.78 8.76
CA ILE A 278 -0.16 22.64 8.30
C ILE A 278 -0.87 22.94 6.98
N GLU A 279 -1.42 24.14 6.82
CA GLU A 279 -2.07 24.56 5.58
C GLU A 279 -1.09 24.60 4.41
N GLN A 280 0.10 25.15 4.61
CA GLN A 280 1.17 25.17 3.61
C GLN A 280 1.62 23.75 3.24
N GLU A 281 1.85 22.88 4.22
CA GLU A 281 2.19 21.48 3.96
C GLU A 281 1.10 20.75 3.16
N ASP A 282 -0.17 20.96 3.51
CA ASP A 282 -1.30 20.35 2.81
C ASP A 282 -1.44 20.86 1.38
N GLU A 283 -1.18 22.15 1.14
CA GLU A 283 -1.06 22.69 -0.21
C GLU A 283 0.07 22.03 -1.00
N GLU A 284 1.25 21.87 -0.41
CA GLU A 284 2.37 21.21 -1.06
C GLU A 284 2.08 19.73 -1.36
N LYS A 285 1.47 19.01 -0.41
CA LYS A 285 1.00 17.63 -0.60
C LYS A 285 -0.01 17.55 -1.74
N LYS A 286 -0.97 18.48 -1.82
CA LYS A 286 -1.94 18.59 -2.94
C LYS A 286 -1.23 18.87 -4.26
N ARG A 287 -0.29 19.84 -4.31
CA ARG A 287 0.51 20.16 -5.51
C ARG A 287 1.32 18.95 -5.97
N ARG A 288 1.97 18.23 -5.05
CA ARG A 288 2.71 16.99 -5.34
C ARG A 288 1.79 15.90 -5.88
N HIS A 289 0.59 15.76 -5.31
CA HIS A 289 -0.41 14.81 -5.79
C HIS A 289 -0.89 15.16 -7.21
N LEU A 290 -1.21 16.42 -7.48
CA LEU A 290 -1.61 16.89 -8.81
C LEU A 290 -0.51 16.66 -9.84
N ARG A 291 0.75 16.98 -9.52
CA ARG A 291 1.91 16.68 -10.39
C ARG A 291 1.98 15.20 -10.74
N ARG A 292 1.79 14.29 -9.77
CA ARG A 292 1.76 12.84 -10.00
C ARG A 292 0.59 12.42 -10.89
N GLN A 293 -0.59 13.02 -10.72
CA GLN A 293 -1.75 12.73 -11.56
C GLN A 293 -1.53 13.19 -13.01
N VAL A 294 -1.04 14.42 -13.20
CA VAL A 294 -0.73 14.99 -14.52
C VAL A 294 0.32 14.14 -15.24
N ALA A 295 1.43 13.84 -14.57
CA ALA A 295 2.47 12.97 -15.12
C ALA A 295 1.90 11.59 -15.50
N LYS A 296 1.03 11.01 -14.66
CA LYS A 296 0.38 9.73 -14.98
C LYS A 296 -0.52 9.85 -16.22
N GLN A 297 -1.29 10.92 -16.36
CA GLN A 297 -2.14 11.16 -17.54
C GLN A 297 -1.32 11.35 -18.81
N GLU A 298 -0.21 12.10 -18.75
CA GLU A 298 0.73 12.26 -19.88
C GLU A 298 1.38 10.93 -20.29
N MET A 299 1.75 10.11 -19.31
CA MET A 299 2.26 8.77 -19.56
C MET A 299 1.20 7.88 -20.23
N LEU A 300 -0.06 7.94 -19.79
CA LEU A 300 -1.15 7.15 -20.40
C LEU A 300 -1.49 7.57 -21.84
N LYS A 301 -1.18 8.81 -22.24
CA LYS A 301 -1.33 9.29 -23.63
C LYS A 301 -0.26 8.70 -24.55
N THR A 302 0.93 8.41 -24.03
CA THR A 302 2.10 8.00 -24.83
C THR A 302 2.38 6.51 -24.77
N ARG A 303 2.20 5.89 -23.60
CA ARG A 303 2.54 4.50 -23.34
C ARG A 303 1.48 3.78 -22.50
N PRO A 304 1.36 2.45 -22.64
CA PRO A 304 0.43 1.68 -21.84
C PRO A 304 0.89 1.64 -20.37
N PRO A 305 -0.05 1.42 -19.43
CA PRO A 305 0.28 0.96 -18.09
C PRO A 305 1.15 -0.30 -18.14
N ARG A 306 1.94 -0.55 -17.09
CA ARG A 306 2.71 -1.79 -16.99
C ARG A 306 1.76 -2.98 -16.78
N LEU A 307 1.54 -3.76 -17.83
CA LEU A 307 0.67 -4.94 -17.79
C LEU A 307 1.40 -6.22 -17.35
N GLY A 308 2.73 -6.28 -17.49
CA GLY A 308 3.51 -7.49 -17.19
C GLY A 308 4.97 -7.25 -16.80
N LYS A 309 5.77 -8.32 -16.89
CA LYS A 309 7.21 -8.30 -16.56
C LYS A 309 7.97 -7.31 -17.44
N TYR A 310 7.74 -7.32 -18.73
CA TYR A 310 8.43 -6.47 -19.69
C TYR A 310 7.74 -5.10 -19.82
N LYS A 311 8.55 -4.05 -20.02
CA LYS A 311 8.06 -2.70 -20.31
C LYS A 311 7.80 -2.60 -21.81
N PHE A 312 6.84 -1.74 -22.20
CA PHE A 312 6.64 -1.41 -23.60
C PHE A 312 7.84 -0.61 -24.10
N GLU A 313 8.47 -1.10 -25.17
CA GLU A 313 9.51 -0.40 -25.91
C GLU A 313 8.92 -0.02 -27.28
N PRO A 314 8.99 1.28 -27.66
CA PRO A 314 8.54 1.72 -28.97
C PRO A 314 9.39 1.07 -30.07
N GLY A 315 8.79 0.87 -31.24
CA GLY A 315 9.52 0.45 -32.42
C GLY A 315 10.43 1.59 -32.91
N PRO A 316 11.55 1.28 -33.60
CA PRO A 316 12.39 2.30 -34.20
C PRO A 316 11.61 3.06 -35.28
N VAL A 317 11.83 4.38 -35.36
CA VAL A 317 11.21 5.24 -36.37
C VAL A 317 11.68 4.81 -37.77
N GLN A 318 10.74 4.70 -38.70
CA GLN A 318 11.02 4.28 -40.08
C GLN A 318 11.26 5.50 -40.96
N VAL A 319 12.53 5.86 -41.14
CA VAL A 319 12.95 7.00 -41.96
C VAL A 319 13.85 6.50 -43.07
N LEU A 320 13.64 6.99 -44.29
CA LEU A 320 14.56 6.75 -45.39
C LEU A 320 15.86 7.54 -45.16
N LEU A 321 17.01 6.94 -45.44
CA LEU A 321 18.27 7.68 -45.43
C LEU A 321 18.35 8.63 -46.62
N SER A 322 19.21 9.65 -46.52
CA SER A 322 19.41 10.64 -47.60
C SER A 322 19.78 10.00 -48.94
N GLU A 323 20.53 8.90 -48.91
CA GLU A 323 20.92 8.12 -50.08
C GLU A 323 19.77 7.31 -50.69
N GLU A 324 18.74 7.02 -49.90
CA GLU A 324 17.61 6.18 -50.28
C GLU A 324 16.43 6.99 -50.84
N ILE A 325 16.42 8.31 -50.58
CA ILE A 325 15.43 9.23 -51.15
C ILE A 325 15.77 9.49 -52.61
N THR A 326 15.02 8.84 -53.49
CA THR A 326 15.22 8.93 -54.95
C THR A 326 14.05 9.57 -55.69
N GLY A 327 12.93 9.85 -55.00
CA GLY A 327 11.71 10.41 -55.58
C GLY A 327 10.94 9.46 -56.52
N SER A 328 11.45 8.26 -56.83
CA SER A 328 10.76 7.22 -57.61
C SER A 328 10.31 6.01 -56.77
N ILE A 329 8.99 5.74 -56.71
CA ILE A 329 8.41 4.61 -55.95
C ILE A 329 9.00 3.26 -56.41
N ARG A 330 9.40 3.15 -57.68
CA ARG A 330 9.99 1.91 -58.25
C ARG A 330 11.35 1.57 -57.62
N LYS A 331 12.03 2.56 -57.03
CA LYS A 331 13.33 2.41 -56.37
C LYS A 331 13.22 2.32 -54.85
N LEU A 332 12.00 2.44 -54.29
CA LEU A 332 11.80 2.33 -52.85
C LEU A 332 12.17 0.92 -52.37
N LYS A 333 13.08 0.85 -51.41
CA LYS A 333 13.37 -0.40 -50.70
C LYS A 333 12.17 -0.75 -49.82
N GLY A 334 11.69 -1.99 -49.90
CA GLY A 334 10.59 -2.44 -49.06
C GLY A 334 10.93 -2.28 -47.57
N CYS A 335 10.14 -1.48 -46.85
CA CYS A 335 10.27 -1.28 -45.41
C CYS A 335 9.54 -2.38 -44.61
N CYS A 336 9.47 -2.21 -43.29
CA CYS A 336 9.15 -3.27 -42.33
C CYS A 336 7.78 -3.95 -42.54
N THR A 337 7.61 -5.11 -41.92
CA THR A 337 6.36 -5.87 -41.99
C THR A 337 5.24 -5.17 -41.20
N LEU A 338 4.13 -4.84 -41.87
CA LEU A 338 2.93 -4.23 -41.27
C LEU A 338 2.43 -4.98 -40.03
N ILE A 339 2.62 -6.30 -39.97
CA ILE A 339 2.25 -7.13 -38.83
C ILE A 339 2.99 -6.69 -37.56
N LYS A 340 4.29 -6.36 -37.66
CA LYS A 340 5.10 -5.90 -36.52
C LYS A 340 4.59 -4.56 -36.01
N ASP A 341 4.26 -3.64 -36.92
CA ASP A 341 3.70 -2.34 -36.58
C ASP A 341 2.32 -2.47 -35.88
N ARG A 342 1.41 -3.27 -36.46
CA ARG A 342 0.11 -3.56 -35.82
C ARG A 342 0.25 -4.22 -34.46
N TYR A 343 1.19 -5.15 -34.31
CA TYR A 343 1.48 -5.80 -33.03
C TYR A 343 1.98 -4.78 -32.00
N LYS A 344 2.89 -3.89 -32.38
CA LYS A 344 3.37 -2.79 -31.53
C LYS A 344 2.28 -1.78 -31.17
N SER A 345 1.36 -1.48 -32.09
CA SER A 345 0.16 -0.69 -31.80
C SER A 345 -0.76 -1.37 -30.77
N LEU A 346 -0.91 -2.70 -30.81
CA LEU A 346 -1.69 -3.44 -29.82
C LEU A 346 -1.02 -3.45 -28.44
N GLU A 347 0.31 -3.59 -28.39
CA GLU A 347 1.09 -3.43 -27.16
C GLU A 347 0.95 -2.01 -26.59
N LYS A 348 1.11 -0.98 -27.44
CA LYS A 348 1.03 0.43 -27.06
C LYS A 348 -0.33 0.80 -26.49
N ARG A 349 -1.41 0.23 -27.04
CA ARG A 349 -2.78 0.38 -26.52
C ARG A 349 -3.04 -0.40 -25.23
N GLY A 350 -2.13 -1.26 -24.80
CA GLY A 350 -2.30 -2.13 -23.64
C GLY A 350 -3.32 -3.25 -23.86
N LEU A 351 -3.57 -3.64 -25.12
CA LEU A 351 -4.43 -4.77 -25.46
C LEU A 351 -3.64 -6.08 -25.41
N ILE A 352 -2.35 -6.02 -25.73
CA ILE A 352 -1.41 -7.13 -25.65
C ILE A 352 -0.31 -6.79 -24.64
N VAL A 353 0.11 -7.78 -23.86
CA VAL A 353 1.21 -7.63 -22.92
C VAL A 353 2.54 -7.67 -23.69
N PRO A 354 3.46 -6.70 -23.47
CA PRO A 354 4.79 -6.74 -24.08
C PRO A 354 5.52 -8.04 -23.71
N ASN A 355 6.05 -8.72 -24.73
CA ASN A 355 6.81 -9.94 -24.52
C ASN A 355 8.32 -9.65 -24.60
N GLY A 356 9.11 -10.42 -23.87
CA GLY A 356 10.56 -10.40 -24.01
C GLY A 356 10.96 -10.92 -25.38
N LYS A 357 12.07 -10.40 -25.93
CA LYS A 357 12.69 -10.98 -27.11
C LYS A 357 13.01 -12.45 -26.80
N ARG A 358 12.34 -13.37 -27.50
CA ARG A 358 12.76 -14.76 -27.52
C ARG A 358 14.12 -14.77 -28.23
N ARG A 359 15.16 -15.21 -27.52
CA ARG A 359 16.44 -15.54 -28.13
C ARG A 359 16.17 -16.68 -29.09
N ASN A 360 16.14 -16.37 -30.38
CA ASN A 360 16.26 -17.36 -31.44
C ASN A 360 17.72 -17.45 -31.85
#